data_AF-A8NZ85-F1
#
_entry.id   AF-A8NZ85-F1
#
_cell.length_a   1.000
_cell.length_b   1.000
_cell.length_c   1.000
_cell.angle_alpha   90.00
_cell.angle_beta   90.00
_cell.angle_gamma   90.00
#
_symmetry.space_group_name_H-M   'P 1'
#
loop_
_entity.id
_entity.type
_entity.pdbx_description
1 polymer ?
#
loop_
_entity_poly.entity_id
_entity_poly.type
_entity_poly.pdbx_seq_one_letter_code
_entity_poly.pdbx_strand_id
1 'polypeptide(L)'
;MSFVGIPRNKDNYDEVEIYRMSDLMRYDPVRLSVPGLVFTAILGGGDYDPNGLEGVTVDTAYRLAGSNELIRGLWEGVKGDNGQPKLEQWRDALRNELTTNSQHLLKTRRPLVATYVTEHFPDTEIVRRYTDPLTTHCPNDGGPSNRVSNWGTRLPDMAALTKLICEHWNWNWQELYNFYRKSVWPGTCIRQLLEPELAARKARSECLDHRSLHKIYGCVEPRPEGLSFDVYKIRSSITGVLVPAIKAFMSANCLEAPPSNSHIIFSQLQIPAPVIDYMVPKLAESTSPTSTTAGRKRKNIESE
;
A
#
# COMPACT_ATOMS: atom_id res chain seq x y z
N MET A 1 -5.35 -6.79 10.85
CA MET A 1 -4.10 -6.35 10.18
C MET A 1 -4.20 -6.72 8.71
N SER A 2 -3.85 -5.78 7.83
CA SER A 2 -3.80 -5.99 6.39
C SER A 2 -2.38 -5.72 5.92
N PHE A 3 -1.90 -6.54 4.99
CA PHE A 3 -0.61 -6.41 4.35
C PHE A 3 -0.84 -6.10 2.87
N VAL A 4 -0.11 -5.13 2.33
CA VAL A 4 -0.14 -4.80 0.91
C VAL A 4 1.11 -5.38 0.29
N GLY A 5 0.93 -6.36 -0.59
CA GLY A 5 2.00 -6.97 -1.36
C GLY A 5 2.56 -6.01 -2.41
N ILE A 6 3.80 -6.24 -2.80
CA ILE A 6 4.43 -5.51 -3.90
C ILE A 6 3.63 -5.80 -5.19
N PRO A 7 3.33 -4.79 -6.02
CA PRO A 7 2.72 -5.00 -7.33
C PRO A 7 3.48 -6.07 -8.12
N ARG A 8 2.80 -7.16 -8.46
CA ARG A 8 3.39 -8.25 -9.27
C ARG A 8 3.26 -7.97 -10.77
N ASN A 9 2.30 -7.15 -11.16
CA ASN A 9 2.06 -6.76 -12.54
C ASN A 9 3.02 -5.63 -12.94
N LYS A 10 4.07 -5.96 -13.70
CA LYS A 10 5.07 -4.98 -14.18
C LYS A 10 4.50 -3.99 -15.20
N ASP A 11 3.38 -4.35 -15.84
CA ASP A 11 2.70 -3.52 -16.82
C ASP A 11 1.61 -2.64 -16.15
N ASN A 12 1.26 -2.93 -14.90
CA ASN A 12 0.32 -2.15 -14.12
C ASN A 12 0.71 -2.06 -12.62
N TYR A 13 1.50 -1.05 -12.28
CA TYR A 13 1.94 -0.80 -10.89
C TYR A 13 0.82 -0.32 -9.96
N ASP A 14 -0.38 -0.01 -10.49
CA ASP A 14 -1.53 0.37 -9.67
C ASP A 14 -2.25 -0.84 -9.05
N GLU A 15 -1.95 -2.06 -9.53
CA GLU A 15 -2.49 -3.30 -8.99
C GLU A 15 -1.63 -3.82 -7.82
N VAL A 16 -2.24 -3.87 -6.63
CA VAL A 16 -1.61 -4.41 -5.42
C VAL A 16 -2.41 -5.59 -4.88
N GLU A 17 -1.70 -6.59 -4.36
CA GLU A 17 -2.33 -7.71 -3.65
C GLU A 17 -2.56 -7.31 -2.19
N ILE A 18 -3.79 -7.48 -1.69
CA ILE A 18 -4.11 -7.18 -0.29
C ILE A 18 -4.38 -8.49 0.44
N TYR A 19 -3.57 -8.76 1.45
CA TYR A 19 -3.71 -9.92 2.33
C TYR A 19 -4.28 -9.46 3.67
N ARG A 20 -5.40 -10.04 4.10
CA ARG A 20 -5.99 -9.73 5.41
C ARG A 20 -5.87 -10.93 6.35
N MET A 21 -5.39 -10.68 7.56
CA MET A 21 -5.33 -11.71 8.60
C MET A 21 -6.72 -12.30 8.90
N SER A 22 -7.77 -11.50 8.83
CA SER A 22 -9.16 -11.96 8.99
C SER A 22 -9.55 -13.01 7.95
N ASP A 23 -9.05 -12.86 6.73
CA ASP A 23 -9.39 -13.74 5.61
C ASP A 23 -8.66 -15.07 5.76
N LEU A 24 -7.39 -15.04 6.21
CA LEU A 24 -6.66 -16.25 6.60
C LEU A 24 -7.36 -16.98 7.75
N MET A 25 -7.71 -16.30 8.84
CA MET A 25 -8.38 -16.97 9.96
C MET A 25 -9.76 -17.55 9.62
N ARG A 26 -10.45 -16.99 8.60
CA ARG A 26 -11.82 -17.39 8.23
C ARG A 26 -11.86 -18.44 7.13
N TYR A 27 -11.01 -18.34 6.12
CA TYR A 27 -11.12 -19.11 4.89
C TYR A 27 -9.95 -20.07 4.67
N ASP A 28 -8.81 -19.87 5.34
CA ASP A 28 -7.69 -20.80 5.24
C ASP A 28 -8.05 -22.15 5.90
N PRO A 29 -7.72 -23.30 5.29
CA PRO A 29 -8.03 -24.62 5.84
C PRO A 29 -7.47 -24.85 7.24
N VAL A 30 -6.29 -24.29 7.53
CA VAL A 30 -5.61 -24.38 8.83
C VAL A 30 -6.07 -23.27 9.79
N ARG A 31 -6.82 -22.27 9.29
CA ARG A 31 -7.25 -21.06 10.02
C ARG A 31 -6.06 -20.32 10.60
N LEU A 32 -5.05 -20.12 9.76
CA LEU A 32 -3.76 -19.61 10.14
C LEU A 32 -3.87 -18.26 10.88
N SER A 33 -3.38 -18.24 12.12
CA SER A 33 -3.34 -17.06 12.99
C SER A 33 -1.94 -16.43 13.00
N VAL A 34 -1.78 -15.24 13.61
CA VAL A 34 -0.43 -14.64 13.80
C VAL A 34 0.51 -15.60 14.55
N PRO A 35 0.14 -16.20 15.69
CA PRO A 35 0.93 -17.27 16.31
C PRO A 35 1.25 -18.44 15.38
N GLY A 36 0.27 -18.86 14.56
CA GLY A 36 0.46 -19.95 13.59
C GLY A 36 1.47 -19.62 12.50
N LEU A 37 1.50 -18.37 12.01
CA LEU A 37 2.52 -17.90 11.07
C LEU A 37 3.92 -17.97 11.66
N VAL A 38 4.09 -17.50 12.90
CA VAL A 38 5.40 -17.57 13.55
C VAL A 38 5.79 -19.02 13.82
N PHE A 39 4.87 -19.84 14.32
CA PHE A 39 5.09 -21.27 14.50
C PHE A 39 5.53 -21.95 13.18
N THR A 40 4.91 -21.55 12.06
CA THR A 40 5.29 -22.04 10.72
C THR A 40 6.72 -21.65 10.36
N ALA A 41 7.14 -20.40 10.64
CA ALA A 41 8.51 -19.95 10.39
C ALA A 41 9.55 -20.63 11.29
N ILE A 42 9.21 -20.88 12.56
CA ILE A 42 10.09 -21.57 13.52
C ILE A 42 10.35 -23.03 13.11
N LEU A 43 9.32 -23.73 12.60
CA LEU A 43 9.46 -25.13 12.18
C LEU A 43 9.96 -25.28 10.74
N GLY A 44 9.41 -24.51 9.80
CA GLY A 44 9.64 -24.70 8.36
C GLY A 44 10.75 -23.83 7.78
N GLY A 45 11.35 -22.96 8.59
CA GLY A 45 12.36 -21.99 8.18
C GLY A 45 11.77 -20.60 7.91
N GLY A 46 12.49 -19.57 8.34
CA GLY A 46 12.17 -18.16 8.12
C GLY A 46 13.44 -17.29 8.10
N ASP A 47 13.30 -15.97 8.05
CA ASP A 47 14.44 -15.06 7.87
C ASP A 47 15.48 -15.12 9.01
N TYR A 48 15.07 -15.44 10.23
CA TYR A 48 16.00 -15.55 11.37
C TYR A 48 16.64 -16.94 11.52
N ASP A 49 16.02 -17.96 10.93
CA ASP A 49 16.52 -19.33 10.86
C ASP A 49 15.99 -19.98 9.57
N PRO A 50 16.74 -19.92 8.45
CA PRO A 50 16.28 -20.45 7.18
C PRO A 50 16.06 -21.96 7.16
N ASN A 51 16.69 -22.69 8.09
CA ASN A 51 16.62 -24.15 8.13
C ASN A 51 15.45 -24.64 9.00
N GLY A 52 15.11 -23.89 10.06
CA GLY A 52 14.07 -24.28 11.01
C GLY A 52 14.36 -25.66 11.63
N LEU A 53 13.31 -26.48 11.77
CA LEU A 53 13.46 -27.87 12.19
C LEU A 53 13.87 -28.75 11.00
N GLU A 54 15.00 -29.43 11.12
CA GLU A 54 15.51 -30.32 10.08
C GLU A 54 14.45 -31.33 9.61
N GLY A 55 14.28 -31.45 8.28
CA GLY A 55 13.30 -32.36 7.67
C GLY A 55 11.85 -31.86 7.70
N VAL A 56 11.58 -30.67 8.24
CA VAL A 56 10.28 -29.99 8.15
C VAL A 56 10.29 -28.95 7.04
N THR A 57 9.37 -29.10 6.09
CA THR A 57 9.11 -28.09 5.05
C THR A 57 8.10 -27.06 5.54
N VAL A 58 8.03 -25.90 4.89
CA VAL A 58 6.99 -24.89 5.15
C VAL A 58 5.56 -25.46 5.06
N ASP A 59 5.25 -26.33 4.09
CA ASP A 59 3.92 -27.00 4.01
C ASP A 59 3.66 -27.90 5.23
N THR A 60 4.69 -28.60 5.72
CA THR A 60 4.57 -29.46 6.91
C THR A 60 4.35 -28.61 8.16
N ALA A 61 5.13 -27.54 8.32
CA ALA A 61 5.01 -26.59 9.41
C ALA A 61 3.63 -25.88 9.41
N TYR A 62 3.17 -25.45 8.24
CA TYR A 62 1.84 -24.87 8.04
C TYR A 62 0.74 -25.84 8.48
N ARG A 63 0.81 -27.12 8.11
CA ARG A 63 -0.16 -28.13 8.57
C ARG A 63 -0.15 -28.30 10.08
N LEU A 64 1.04 -28.35 10.70
CA LEU A 64 1.18 -28.45 12.16
C LEU A 64 0.63 -27.21 12.88
N ALA A 65 0.63 -26.04 12.23
CA ALA A 65 -0.02 -24.83 12.74
C ALA A 65 -1.56 -24.97 12.84
N GLY A 66 -2.15 -26.08 12.38
CA GLY A 66 -3.55 -26.42 12.68
C GLY A 66 -3.79 -26.86 14.13
N SER A 67 -2.72 -27.18 14.86
CA SER A 67 -2.81 -27.51 16.29
C SER A 67 -2.66 -26.27 17.15
N ASN A 68 -3.78 -25.76 17.66
CA ASN A 68 -3.76 -24.70 18.67
C ASN A 68 -2.98 -25.09 19.93
N GLU A 69 -2.92 -26.39 20.26
CA GLU A 69 -2.16 -26.90 21.40
C GLU A 69 -0.65 -26.75 21.18
N LEU A 70 -0.13 -27.17 20.02
CA LEU A 70 1.29 -27.01 19.70
C LEU A 70 1.68 -25.53 19.62
N ILE A 71 0.83 -24.69 19.03
CA ILE A 71 1.09 -23.24 18.98
C ILE A 71 1.15 -22.65 20.39
N ARG A 72 0.15 -22.96 21.23
CA ARG A 72 0.07 -22.43 22.59
C ARG A 72 1.22 -22.92 23.45
N GLY A 73 1.58 -24.20 23.36
CA GLY A 73 2.68 -24.78 24.12
C GLY A 73 4.01 -24.09 23.82
N LEU A 74 4.28 -23.77 22.56
CA LEU A 74 5.47 -23.00 22.18
C LEU A 74 5.49 -21.62 22.85
N TRP A 75 4.37 -20.90 22.81
CA TRP A 75 4.24 -19.57 23.42
C TRP A 75 4.41 -19.58 24.92
N GLU A 76 3.77 -20.51 25.60
CA GLU A 76 3.91 -20.62 27.04
C GLU A 76 5.32 -21.02 27.46
N GLY A 77 6.00 -21.85 26.65
CA GLY A 77 7.39 -22.25 26.88
C GLY A 77 8.40 -21.13 26.70
N VAL A 78 8.19 -20.21 25.74
CA VAL A 78 9.13 -19.11 25.49
C VAL A 78 8.87 -17.88 26.37
N LYS A 79 7.61 -17.61 26.73
CA LYS A 79 7.22 -16.39 27.49
C LYS A 79 7.03 -16.59 28.99
N GLY A 80 6.91 -17.81 29.49
CA GLY A 80 6.59 -18.07 30.90
C GLY A 80 7.81 -18.09 31.84
N ASP A 81 7.60 -17.72 33.11
CA ASP A 81 8.62 -17.77 34.18
C ASP A 81 9.18 -19.19 34.41
N ASN A 82 8.41 -20.24 34.05
CA ASN A 82 8.81 -21.66 34.04
C ASN A 82 8.99 -22.19 32.60
N GLY A 83 9.76 -21.48 31.77
CA GLY A 83 9.85 -21.76 30.33
C GLY A 83 10.43 -23.14 29.98
N GLN A 84 11.51 -23.57 30.64
CA GLN A 84 12.21 -24.82 30.28
C GLN A 84 11.34 -26.09 30.42
N PRO A 85 10.67 -26.35 31.56
CA PRO A 85 9.79 -27.51 31.69
C PRO A 85 8.62 -27.50 30.69
N LYS A 86 8.09 -26.32 30.37
CA LYS A 86 7.01 -26.18 29.39
C LYS A 86 7.48 -26.43 27.96
N LEU A 87 8.69 -25.98 27.61
CA LEU A 87 9.31 -26.28 26.32
C LEU A 87 9.59 -27.77 26.17
N GLU A 88 10.01 -28.45 27.24
CA GLU A 88 10.18 -29.90 27.23
C GLU A 88 8.86 -30.62 26.94
N GLN A 89 7.78 -30.29 27.67
CA GLN A 89 6.45 -30.84 27.40
C GLN A 89 5.97 -30.55 25.97
N TRP A 90 6.24 -29.34 25.47
CA TRP A 90 5.91 -28.98 24.10
C TRP A 90 6.71 -29.79 23.07
N ARG A 91 8.01 -30.02 23.29
CA ARG A 91 8.83 -30.88 22.42
C ARG A 91 8.28 -32.29 22.39
N ASP A 92 7.87 -32.82 23.54
CA ASP A 92 7.29 -34.17 23.62
C ASP A 92 5.97 -34.26 22.86
N ALA A 93 5.11 -33.23 22.98
CA ALA A 93 3.88 -33.15 22.20
C ALA A 93 4.18 -33.08 20.69
N LEU A 94 5.17 -32.28 20.27
CA LEU A 94 5.59 -32.16 18.88
C LEU A 94 6.18 -33.49 18.34
N ARG A 95 7.06 -34.15 19.12
CA ARG A 95 7.64 -35.46 18.77
C ARG A 95 6.54 -36.52 18.64
N ASN A 96 5.59 -36.53 19.56
CA ASN A 96 4.46 -37.46 19.53
C ASN A 96 3.61 -37.23 18.28
N GLU A 97 3.27 -35.99 17.96
CA GLU A 97 2.47 -35.70 16.76
C GLU A 97 3.24 -36.02 15.47
N LEU A 98 4.53 -35.73 15.39
CA LEU A 98 5.37 -36.13 14.25
C LEU A 98 5.45 -37.66 14.11
N THR A 99 5.57 -38.38 15.21
CA THR A 99 5.71 -39.85 15.21
C THR A 99 4.41 -40.56 14.88
N THR A 100 3.31 -40.12 15.48
CA THR A 100 2.03 -40.85 15.48
C THR A 100 1.01 -40.24 14.53
N ASN A 101 1.12 -38.95 14.21
CA ASN A 101 0.14 -38.14 13.48
C ASN A 101 -1.28 -38.29 14.09
N SER A 102 -1.35 -38.22 15.43
CA SER A 102 -2.57 -38.50 16.20
C SER A 102 -3.69 -37.50 15.95
N GLN A 103 -3.34 -36.25 15.64
CA GLN A 103 -4.30 -35.20 15.28
C GLN A 103 -4.63 -35.18 13.79
N HIS A 104 -4.04 -36.10 12.99
CA HIS A 104 -4.23 -36.21 11.54
C HIS A 104 -3.90 -34.92 10.77
N LEU A 105 -2.96 -34.13 11.27
CA LEU A 105 -2.56 -32.85 10.66
C LEU A 105 -1.71 -33.07 9.41
N LEU A 106 -0.89 -34.13 9.43
CA LEU A 106 0.06 -34.46 8.36
C LEU A 106 -0.52 -35.49 7.40
N LYS A 107 -0.02 -35.48 6.15
CA LYS A 107 -0.36 -36.51 5.15
C LYS A 107 0.14 -37.90 5.57
N THR A 108 1.31 -37.95 6.21
CA THR A 108 1.97 -39.18 6.68
C THR A 108 2.70 -38.91 7.98
N ARG A 109 2.93 -39.97 8.76
CA ARG A 109 3.80 -39.93 9.95
C ARG A 109 5.25 -39.63 9.55
N ARG A 110 5.99 -38.97 10.44
CA ARG A 110 7.37 -38.52 10.26
C ARG A 110 8.26 -38.85 11.47
N PRO A 111 8.41 -40.13 11.86
CA PRO A 111 9.18 -40.52 13.05
C PRO A 111 10.66 -40.13 12.99
N LEU A 112 11.29 -40.17 11.80
CA LEU A 112 12.67 -39.69 11.64
C LEU A 112 12.80 -38.19 11.91
N VAL A 113 11.81 -37.39 11.54
CA VAL A 113 11.83 -35.94 11.81
C VAL A 113 11.68 -35.65 13.31
N ALA A 114 10.94 -36.50 14.02
CA ALA A 114 10.80 -36.38 15.48
C ALA A 114 12.16 -36.49 16.20
N THR A 115 13.14 -37.22 15.65
CA THR A 115 14.48 -37.34 16.27
C THR A 115 15.30 -36.05 16.16
N TYR A 116 14.95 -35.16 15.23
CA TYR A 116 15.59 -33.84 15.09
C TYR A 116 15.03 -32.78 16.04
N VAL A 117 13.93 -33.07 16.74
CA VAL A 117 13.44 -32.22 17.83
C VAL A 117 14.34 -32.44 19.04
N THR A 118 15.47 -31.72 19.10
CA THR A 118 16.46 -31.83 20.20
C THR A 118 16.05 -31.00 21.41
N GLU A 119 16.79 -31.13 22.51
CA GLU A 119 16.60 -30.30 23.72
C GLU A 119 16.92 -28.81 23.50
N HIS A 120 17.62 -28.46 22.43
CA HIS A 120 17.94 -27.08 22.07
C HIS A 120 16.90 -26.45 21.14
N PHE A 121 16.00 -27.25 20.55
CA PHE A 121 14.98 -26.74 19.65
C PHE A 121 13.73 -26.26 20.40
N PRO A 122 13.10 -25.13 20.04
CA PRO A 122 13.63 -24.11 19.16
C PRO A 122 14.60 -23.21 19.91
N ASP A 123 15.42 -22.47 19.17
CA ASP A 123 16.15 -21.35 19.74
C ASP A 123 15.14 -20.29 20.21
N THR A 124 15.05 -20.12 21.53
CA THR A 124 14.10 -19.19 22.15
C THR A 124 14.37 -17.73 21.76
N GLU A 125 15.61 -17.38 21.41
CA GLU A 125 15.95 -16.03 20.98
C GLU A 125 15.40 -15.77 19.56
N ILE A 126 15.45 -16.76 18.69
CA ILE A 126 14.83 -16.69 17.36
C ILE A 126 13.31 -16.51 17.48
N VAL A 127 12.68 -17.23 18.40
CA VAL A 127 11.26 -17.05 18.71
C VAL A 127 10.97 -15.63 19.22
N ARG A 128 11.82 -15.08 20.08
CA ARG A 128 11.69 -13.71 20.60
C ARG A 128 11.80 -12.66 19.50
N ARG A 129 12.69 -12.83 18.53
CA ARG A 129 12.79 -11.90 17.38
C ARG A 129 11.49 -11.73 16.60
N TYR A 130 10.64 -12.75 16.55
CA TYR A 130 9.30 -12.65 15.97
C TYR A 130 8.22 -12.14 16.94
N THR A 131 8.30 -12.54 18.21
CA THR A 131 7.22 -12.28 19.20
C THR A 131 7.38 -10.99 19.99
N ASP A 132 8.59 -10.50 20.09
CA ASP A 132 9.00 -9.24 20.70
C ASP A 132 10.06 -8.57 19.81
N PRO A 133 9.69 -8.21 18.56
CA PRO A 133 10.63 -7.61 17.64
C PRO A 133 11.13 -6.27 18.20
N LEU A 134 12.42 -6.00 18.02
CA LEU A 134 12.97 -4.68 18.31
C LEU A 134 12.31 -3.66 17.37
N THR A 135 11.34 -2.93 17.89
CA THR A 135 10.64 -1.87 17.17
C THR A 135 11.00 -0.53 17.79
N THR A 136 10.77 0.56 17.05
CA THR A 136 11.00 1.93 17.54
C THR A 136 10.05 2.36 18.67
N HIS A 137 9.24 1.44 19.21
CA HIS A 137 8.25 1.70 20.23
C HIS A 137 8.89 1.70 21.63
N CYS A 138 8.99 2.88 22.25
CA CYS A 138 9.36 2.98 23.67
C CYS A 138 8.08 2.85 24.54
N PRO A 139 8.00 1.87 25.47
CA PRO A 139 6.82 1.65 26.31
C PRO A 139 6.37 2.86 27.15
N ASN A 140 7.28 3.81 27.42
CA ASN A 140 7.00 5.01 28.21
C ASN A 140 6.65 6.27 27.38
N ASP A 141 6.65 6.21 26.04
CA ASP A 141 6.48 7.39 25.17
C ASP A 141 5.08 7.53 24.53
N GLY A 142 4.08 6.76 24.99
CA GLY A 142 2.67 6.98 24.62
C GLY A 142 2.27 6.50 23.22
N GLY A 143 2.88 5.42 22.71
CA GLY A 143 2.58 4.87 21.37
C GLY A 143 3.51 5.43 20.29
N PRO A 144 3.28 5.15 18.99
CA PRO A 144 4.01 5.83 17.93
C PRO A 144 3.85 7.33 18.15
N SER A 145 4.97 7.96 18.55
CA SER A 145 5.13 9.39 18.81
C SER A 145 4.25 10.22 17.87
N ASN A 146 3.70 11.33 18.36
CA ASN A 146 3.07 12.44 17.62
C ASN A 146 3.72 12.79 16.25
N ARG A 147 4.93 12.31 15.98
CA ARG A 147 5.58 12.25 14.66
C ARG A 147 4.74 11.60 13.55
N VAL A 148 4.03 10.49 13.77
CA VAL A 148 3.17 9.87 12.72
C VAL A 148 1.90 10.69 12.51
N SER A 149 1.34 11.29 13.56
CA SER A 149 0.23 12.24 13.47
C SER A 149 0.56 13.47 12.60
N ASN A 150 1.86 13.79 12.44
CA ASN A 150 2.34 14.86 11.57
C ASN A 150 2.58 14.42 10.11
N TRP A 151 2.35 13.14 9.77
CA TRP A 151 2.40 12.61 8.39
C TRP A 151 1.08 12.90 7.66
N GLY A 152 0.63 14.15 7.75
CA GLY A 152 -0.45 14.64 6.92
C GLY A 152 0.00 14.84 5.47
N THR A 153 -0.97 14.88 4.56
CA THR A 153 -0.75 15.30 3.18
C THR A 153 -0.05 16.65 3.14
N ARG A 154 1.02 16.77 2.34
CA ARG A 154 1.74 18.03 2.10
C ARG A 154 1.79 18.32 0.61
N LEU A 155 1.73 19.60 0.27
CA LEU A 155 1.97 20.04 -1.11
C LEU A 155 3.48 20.08 -1.35
N PRO A 156 3.94 19.66 -2.55
CA PRO A 156 5.35 19.80 -2.87
C PRO A 156 5.76 21.27 -2.90
N ASP A 157 7.00 21.52 -2.49
CA ASP A 157 7.67 22.80 -2.69
C ASP A 157 8.24 22.83 -4.12
N MET A 158 7.57 23.55 -5.00
CA MET A 158 7.94 23.63 -6.42
C MET A 158 9.25 24.41 -6.61
N ALA A 159 9.55 25.38 -5.76
CA ALA A 159 10.78 26.14 -5.88
C ALA A 159 11.98 25.27 -5.48
N ALA A 160 11.87 24.57 -4.35
CA ALA A 160 12.90 23.63 -3.91
C ALA A 160 13.07 22.46 -4.89
N LEU A 161 11.97 21.91 -5.42
CA LEU A 161 12.01 20.85 -6.42
C LEU A 161 12.67 21.32 -7.73
N THR A 162 12.32 22.51 -8.22
CA THR A 162 12.98 23.08 -9.42
C THR A 162 14.46 23.28 -9.17
N LYS A 163 14.85 23.83 -8.02
CA LYS A 163 16.26 24.05 -7.67
C LYS A 163 17.03 22.73 -7.70
N LEU A 164 16.50 21.68 -7.05
CA LEU A 164 17.08 20.34 -7.06
C LEU A 164 17.21 19.80 -8.50
N ILE A 165 16.19 20.00 -9.34
CA ILE A 165 16.24 19.55 -10.74
C ILE A 165 17.33 20.25 -11.53
N CYS A 166 17.44 21.58 -11.39
CA CYS A 166 18.49 22.35 -12.05
C CYS A 166 19.88 21.95 -11.58
N GLU A 167 20.06 21.66 -10.28
CA GLU A 167 21.35 21.26 -9.70
C GLU A 167 21.83 19.88 -10.16
N HIS A 168 20.90 18.94 -10.39
CA HIS A 168 21.26 17.54 -10.62
C HIS A 168 21.02 17.03 -12.04
N TRP A 169 20.08 17.59 -12.80
CA TRP A 169 19.65 17.01 -14.07
C TRP A 169 19.87 17.90 -15.30
N ASN A 170 20.37 19.14 -15.14
CA ASN A 170 20.67 20.08 -16.23
C ASN A 170 19.53 20.19 -17.28
N TRP A 171 18.27 20.07 -16.82
CA TRP A 171 17.10 20.12 -17.68
C TRP A 171 16.85 21.55 -18.17
N ASN A 172 16.47 21.67 -19.44
CA ASN A 172 15.95 22.92 -19.97
C ASN A 172 14.50 23.15 -19.51
N TRP A 173 13.98 24.35 -19.77
CA TRP A 173 12.62 24.73 -19.37
C TRP A 173 11.54 23.78 -19.92
N GLN A 174 11.69 23.28 -21.14
CA GLN A 174 10.69 22.42 -21.78
C GLN A 174 10.60 21.06 -21.09
N GLU A 175 11.73 20.50 -20.68
CA GLU A 175 11.81 19.25 -19.91
C GLU A 175 11.17 19.42 -18.53
N LEU A 176 11.52 20.50 -17.84
CA LEU A 176 10.96 20.84 -16.53
C LEU A 176 9.44 21.08 -16.60
N TYR A 177 8.97 21.82 -17.61
CA TYR A 177 7.56 22.04 -17.87
C TYR A 177 6.81 20.71 -18.09
N ASN A 178 7.37 19.82 -18.91
CA ASN A 178 6.78 18.51 -19.17
C ASN A 178 6.68 17.66 -17.91
N PHE A 179 7.72 17.69 -17.07
CA PHE A 179 7.74 17.02 -15.77
C PHE A 179 6.65 17.55 -14.83
N TYR A 180 6.57 18.88 -14.67
CA TYR A 180 5.53 19.48 -13.82
C TYR A 180 4.13 19.16 -14.33
N ARG A 181 3.91 19.27 -15.64
CA ARG A 181 2.61 19.02 -16.28
C ARG A 181 2.16 17.57 -16.16
N LYS A 182 3.06 16.60 -16.41
CA LYS A 182 2.72 15.18 -16.53
C LYS A 182 2.84 14.42 -15.21
N SER A 183 3.78 14.79 -14.35
CA SER A 183 4.13 14.00 -13.16
C SER A 183 3.74 14.69 -11.86
N VAL A 184 3.98 15.99 -11.72
CA VAL A 184 3.74 16.70 -10.44
C VAL A 184 2.30 17.19 -10.33
N TRP A 185 1.76 17.74 -11.42
CA TRP A 185 0.45 18.39 -11.41
C TRP A 185 -0.71 17.45 -11.08
N PRO A 186 -0.83 16.23 -11.65
CA PRO A 186 -1.93 15.33 -11.30
C PRO A 186 -2.00 15.02 -9.80
N GLY A 187 -0.86 14.66 -9.20
CA GLY A 187 -0.79 14.38 -7.76
C GLY A 187 -1.03 15.62 -6.89
N THR A 188 -0.51 16.78 -7.29
CA THR A 188 -0.73 18.04 -6.56
C THR A 188 -2.20 18.45 -6.59
N CYS A 189 -2.85 18.34 -7.76
CA CYS A 189 -4.27 18.63 -7.93
C CYS A 189 -5.14 17.76 -7.02
N ILE A 190 -4.94 16.44 -7.02
CA ILE A 190 -5.70 15.51 -6.16
C ILE A 190 -5.48 15.86 -4.68
N ARG A 191 -4.25 16.13 -4.24
CA ARG A 191 -3.96 16.52 -2.85
C ARG A 191 -4.65 17.83 -2.46
N GLN A 192 -4.65 18.84 -3.33
CA GLN A 192 -5.31 20.11 -3.07
C GLN A 192 -6.84 19.97 -3.01
N LEU A 193 -7.40 19.06 -3.81
CA LEU A 193 -8.83 18.74 -3.75
C LEU A 193 -9.21 18.01 -2.47
N LEU A 194 -8.43 17.02 -2.05
CA LEU A 194 -8.72 16.26 -0.83
C LEU A 194 -8.49 17.07 0.45
N GLU A 195 -7.62 18.10 0.41
CA GLU A 195 -7.20 18.87 1.58
C GLU A 195 -7.32 20.39 1.31
N PRO A 196 -8.55 20.94 1.28
CA PRO A 196 -8.78 22.34 0.90
C PRO A 196 -8.13 23.31 1.90
N GLU A 197 -8.00 22.93 3.17
CA GLU A 197 -7.31 23.72 4.19
C GLU A 197 -5.81 23.85 3.92
N LEU A 198 -5.19 22.80 3.38
CA LEU A 198 -3.78 22.80 3.00
C LEU A 198 -3.52 23.77 1.83
N ALA A 199 -4.45 23.84 0.88
CA ALA A 199 -4.43 24.84 -0.18
C ALA A 199 -4.65 26.26 0.38
N ALA A 200 -5.55 26.44 1.35
CA ALA A 200 -5.79 27.77 1.95
C ALA A 200 -4.57 28.36 2.69
N ARG A 201 -3.63 27.52 3.15
CA ARG A 201 -2.40 27.94 3.84
C ARG A 201 -1.30 28.48 2.91
N LYS A 202 -1.35 28.16 1.63
CA LYS A 202 -0.39 28.67 0.62
C LYS A 202 -0.90 29.95 -0.03
N ALA A 203 0.00 30.72 -0.63
CA ALA A 203 -0.38 31.90 -1.40
C ALA A 203 -1.39 31.51 -2.50
N ARG A 204 -2.40 32.36 -2.76
CA ARG A 204 -3.42 32.08 -3.80
C ARG A 204 -2.82 31.77 -5.17
N SER A 205 -1.64 32.31 -5.48
CA SER A 205 -0.89 32.05 -6.70
C SER A 205 -0.27 30.66 -6.80
N GLU A 206 -0.25 29.88 -5.72
CA GLU A 206 0.37 28.55 -5.61
C GLU A 206 -0.64 27.41 -5.41
N CYS A 207 -1.93 27.75 -5.40
CA CYS A 207 -3.02 26.83 -5.08
C CYS A 207 -3.93 26.61 -6.28
N LEU A 208 -4.46 25.40 -6.40
CA LEU A 208 -5.62 25.14 -7.23
C LEU A 208 -6.82 25.84 -6.59
N ASP A 209 -7.23 26.94 -7.21
CA ASP A 209 -8.58 27.45 -7.01
C ASP A 209 -9.55 26.46 -7.70
N HIS A 210 -10.69 26.12 -7.09
CA HIS A 210 -11.73 25.33 -7.74
C HIS A 210 -12.15 25.92 -9.10
N ARG A 211 -12.02 27.24 -9.28
CA ARG A 211 -12.20 27.95 -10.56
C ARG A 211 -11.18 27.60 -11.64
N SER A 212 -10.07 26.97 -11.24
CA SER A 212 -9.01 26.44 -12.12
C SER A 212 -9.37 25.07 -12.69
N LEU A 213 -10.42 24.41 -12.18
CA LEU A 213 -11.03 23.24 -12.82
C LEU A 213 -12.12 23.74 -13.77
N HIS A 214 -11.83 23.73 -15.06
CA HIS A 214 -12.70 24.41 -16.02
C HIS A 214 -13.89 23.56 -16.46
N LYS A 215 -13.61 22.37 -17.01
CA LYS A 215 -14.63 21.54 -17.62
C LYS A 215 -14.21 20.08 -17.58
N ILE A 216 -15.12 19.22 -17.12
CA ILE A 216 -15.08 17.79 -17.42
C ILE A 216 -15.49 17.65 -18.89
N TYR A 217 -14.60 17.07 -19.70
CA TYR A 217 -14.82 16.90 -21.14
C TYR A 217 -14.97 15.43 -21.54
N GLY A 218 -14.91 14.52 -20.58
CA GLY A 218 -15.17 13.11 -20.80
C GLY A 218 -15.09 12.32 -19.50
N CYS A 219 -15.58 11.09 -19.55
CA CYS A 219 -15.48 10.10 -18.50
C CYS A 219 -14.80 8.85 -19.07
N VAL A 220 -14.02 8.16 -18.24
CA VAL A 220 -13.53 6.80 -18.51
C VAL A 220 -14.25 5.90 -17.53
N GLU A 221 -15.06 5.00 -18.07
CA GLU A 221 -15.74 3.98 -17.28
C GLU A 221 -14.73 2.99 -16.68
N PRO A 222 -15.09 2.33 -15.57
CA PRO A 222 -14.21 1.43 -14.86
C PRO A 222 -13.97 0.18 -15.71
N ARG A 223 -12.75 -0.36 -15.68
CA ARG A 223 -12.47 -1.65 -16.36
C ARG A 223 -13.04 -2.79 -15.53
N PRO A 224 -13.53 -3.90 -16.14
CA PRO A 224 -14.08 -5.04 -15.40
C PRO A 224 -13.15 -5.63 -14.31
N GLU A 225 -11.84 -5.52 -14.49
CA GLU A 225 -10.81 -5.98 -13.55
C GLU A 225 -9.99 -4.83 -12.91
N GLY A 226 -10.40 -3.59 -13.13
CA GLY A 226 -9.64 -2.40 -12.73
C GLY A 226 -10.31 -1.60 -11.61
N LEU A 227 -10.20 -0.27 -11.70
CA LEU A 227 -10.83 0.65 -10.75
C LEU A 227 -12.33 0.35 -10.63
N SER A 228 -12.88 0.46 -9.42
CA SER A 228 -14.33 0.29 -9.18
C SER A 228 -15.13 1.58 -9.38
N PHE A 229 -14.48 2.62 -9.88
CA PHE A 229 -15.02 3.96 -10.01
C PHE A 229 -14.67 4.58 -11.35
N ASP A 230 -15.55 5.47 -11.81
CA ASP A 230 -15.37 6.31 -12.98
C ASP A 230 -14.19 7.27 -12.81
N VAL A 231 -13.57 7.65 -13.91
CA VAL A 231 -12.49 8.65 -13.94
C VAL A 231 -12.86 9.80 -14.86
N TYR A 232 -12.98 11.00 -14.30
CA TYR A 232 -13.27 12.20 -15.07
C TYR A 232 -12.02 12.76 -15.74
N LYS A 233 -12.16 13.10 -17.02
CA LYS A 233 -11.17 13.86 -17.80
C LYS A 233 -11.45 15.35 -17.65
N ILE A 234 -10.55 16.06 -16.99
CA ILE A 234 -10.72 17.47 -16.63
C ILE A 234 -9.63 18.33 -17.26
N ARG A 235 -10.01 19.48 -17.81
CA ARG A 235 -9.04 20.52 -18.17
C ARG A 235 -8.82 21.45 -16.99
N SER A 236 -7.57 21.63 -16.60
CA SER A 236 -7.22 22.46 -15.44
C SER A 236 -6.03 23.38 -15.69
N SER A 237 -6.05 24.55 -15.04
CA SER A 237 -4.92 25.48 -15.02
C SER A 237 -3.81 24.98 -14.10
N ILE A 238 -2.57 24.89 -14.60
CA ILE A 238 -1.38 24.42 -13.86
C ILE A 238 -0.56 25.58 -13.26
N THR A 239 -1.13 26.79 -13.26
CA THR A 239 -0.48 28.04 -12.85
C THR A 239 0.09 27.95 -11.44
N GLY A 240 -0.64 27.32 -10.51
CA GLY A 240 -0.22 27.15 -9.11
C GLY A 240 1.10 26.39 -8.95
N VAL A 241 1.46 25.55 -9.93
CA VAL A 241 2.73 24.81 -9.96
C VAL A 241 3.78 25.54 -10.78
N LEU A 242 3.39 26.08 -11.94
CA LEU A 242 4.35 26.67 -12.86
C LEU A 242 4.91 28.00 -12.38
N VAL A 243 4.11 28.89 -11.78
CA VAL A 243 4.59 30.21 -11.34
C VAL A 243 5.78 30.11 -10.37
N PRO A 244 5.71 29.34 -9.27
CA PRO A 244 6.88 29.17 -8.39
C PRO A 244 8.02 28.43 -9.09
N ALA A 245 7.73 27.47 -9.98
CA ALA A 245 8.74 26.75 -10.73
C ALA A 245 9.52 27.65 -11.72
N ILE A 246 8.84 28.54 -12.45
CA ILE A 246 9.45 29.52 -13.38
C ILE A 246 10.39 30.44 -12.60
N LYS A 247 9.92 31.00 -11.48
CA LYS A 247 10.73 31.90 -10.65
C LYS A 247 12.01 31.22 -10.17
N ALA A 248 11.90 29.98 -9.70
CA ALA A 248 13.07 29.21 -9.27
C ALA A 248 14.01 28.87 -10.43
N PHE A 249 13.47 28.50 -11.59
CA PHE A 249 14.27 28.20 -12.79
C PHE A 249 15.03 29.43 -13.29
N MET A 250 14.36 30.58 -13.38
CA MET A 250 14.98 31.84 -13.77
C MET A 250 16.09 32.24 -12.81
N SER A 251 15.86 32.10 -11.50
CA SER A 251 16.88 32.37 -10.48
C SER A 251 18.10 31.45 -10.62
N ALA A 252 17.88 30.14 -10.78
CA ALA A 252 18.96 29.16 -10.92
C ALA A 252 19.80 29.35 -12.20
N ASN A 253 19.20 29.90 -13.26
CA ASN A 253 19.85 30.08 -14.56
C ASN A 253 20.18 31.56 -14.88
N CYS A 254 20.04 32.47 -13.90
CA CYS A 254 20.28 33.91 -14.06
C CYS A 254 19.53 34.53 -15.26
N LEU A 255 18.26 34.17 -15.47
CA LEU A 255 17.45 34.67 -16.59
C LEU A 255 16.69 35.95 -16.20
N GLU A 256 16.75 36.96 -17.07
CA GLU A 256 16.05 38.24 -16.88
C GLU A 256 14.55 38.18 -17.29
N ALA A 257 14.20 37.25 -18.18
CA ALA A 257 12.84 37.08 -18.67
C ALA A 257 12.39 35.60 -18.59
N PRO A 258 11.07 35.32 -18.45
CA PRO A 258 10.55 33.96 -18.47
C PRO A 258 10.93 33.24 -19.77
N PRO A 259 11.21 31.92 -19.70
CA PRO A 259 11.50 31.14 -20.90
C PRO A 259 10.35 31.16 -21.91
N SER A 260 10.66 31.00 -23.20
CA SER A 260 9.67 30.83 -24.27
C SER A 260 8.70 29.68 -23.92
N ASN A 261 7.42 29.83 -24.28
CA ASN A 261 6.33 28.89 -23.97
C ASN A 261 5.93 28.78 -22.48
N SER A 262 6.39 29.69 -21.62
CA SER A 262 5.93 29.79 -20.21
C SER A 262 4.46 30.20 -20.06
N HIS A 263 3.81 30.67 -21.12
CA HIS A 263 2.42 31.14 -21.14
C HIS A 263 1.37 30.03 -21.30
N ILE A 264 1.74 28.80 -21.63
CA ILE A 264 0.78 27.70 -21.81
C ILE A 264 0.47 27.09 -20.43
N ILE A 265 -0.72 27.38 -19.89
CA ILE A 265 -1.06 27.11 -18.50
C ILE A 265 -2.11 26.02 -18.29
N PHE A 266 -2.50 25.23 -19.29
CA PHE A 266 -3.55 24.22 -19.13
C PHE A 266 -3.04 22.80 -19.32
N SER A 267 -3.40 21.90 -18.40
CA SER A 267 -3.17 20.45 -18.51
C SER A 267 -4.49 19.68 -18.53
N GLN A 268 -4.42 18.49 -19.12
CA GLN A 268 -5.49 17.50 -19.06
C GLN A 268 -5.19 16.56 -17.90
N LEU A 269 -6.18 16.35 -17.05
CA LEU A 269 -6.11 15.53 -15.85
C LEU A 269 -7.12 14.39 -15.92
N GLN A 270 -6.76 13.28 -15.29
CA GLN A 270 -7.67 12.19 -14.98
C GLN A 270 -7.80 12.13 -13.47
N ILE A 271 -9.02 12.31 -12.95
CA ILE A 271 -9.30 12.37 -11.52
C ILE A 271 -10.41 11.36 -11.21
N PRO A 272 -10.29 10.54 -10.16
CA PRO A 272 -11.37 9.68 -9.69
C PRO A 272 -12.66 10.48 -9.50
N ALA A 273 -13.77 10.02 -10.09
CA ALA A 273 -15.07 10.66 -9.96
C ALA A 273 -15.48 10.90 -8.49
N PRO A 274 -15.28 9.96 -7.54
CA PRO A 274 -15.62 10.20 -6.14
C PRO A 274 -14.94 11.42 -5.50
N VAL A 275 -13.73 11.78 -5.95
CA VAL A 275 -13.02 12.98 -5.47
C VAL A 275 -13.73 14.25 -5.94
N ILE A 276 -14.18 14.26 -7.19
CA ILE A 276 -14.86 15.42 -7.79
C ILE A 276 -16.29 15.53 -7.29
N ASP A 277 -17.01 14.42 -7.19
CA ASP A 277 -18.40 14.39 -6.71
C ASP A 277 -18.49 14.91 -5.27
N TYR A 278 -17.49 14.58 -4.44
CA TYR A 278 -17.43 15.06 -3.06
C TYR A 278 -16.97 16.52 -2.95
N MET A 279 -15.91 16.91 -3.66
CA MET A 279 -15.26 18.22 -3.45
C MET A 279 -15.80 19.35 -4.33
N VAL A 280 -16.31 19.03 -5.52
CA VAL A 280 -16.78 20.02 -6.50
C VAL A 280 -18.09 19.53 -7.17
N PRO A 281 -19.17 19.28 -6.39
CA PRO A 281 -20.39 18.65 -6.90
C PRO A 281 -21.02 19.44 -8.06
N LYS A 282 -20.95 20.78 -8.04
CA LYS A 282 -21.44 21.63 -9.14
C LYS A 282 -20.76 21.34 -10.49
N LEU A 283 -19.49 20.95 -10.47
CA LEU A 283 -18.76 20.58 -11.68
C LEU A 283 -19.24 19.22 -12.19
N ALA A 284 -19.51 18.26 -11.30
CA ALA A 284 -20.09 16.97 -11.65
C ALA A 284 -21.52 17.10 -12.19
N GLU A 285 -22.38 17.89 -11.56
CA GLU A 285 -23.77 18.14 -11.99
C GLU A 285 -23.85 18.75 -13.39
N SER A 286 -22.89 19.61 -13.75
CA SER A 286 -22.80 20.21 -15.10
C SER A 286 -22.54 19.20 -16.22
N THR A 287 -22.26 17.94 -15.86
CA THR A 287 -22.06 16.82 -16.80
C THR A 287 -23.20 15.82 -16.84
N SER A 288 -24.18 15.90 -15.93
CA SER A 288 -25.38 15.05 -15.98
C SER A 288 -26.25 15.48 -17.17
N PRO A 289 -26.58 14.59 -18.12
CA PRO A 289 -27.39 14.95 -19.27
C PRO A 289 -28.87 15.10 -18.85
N THR A 290 -29.29 16.30 -18.44
CA THR A 290 -30.70 16.66 -18.41
C THR A 290 -31.13 17.13 -19.81
N SER A 291 -31.91 16.27 -20.47
CA SER A 291 -32.78 16.55 -21.64
C SER A 291 -32.14 17.22 -22.86
N THR A 292 -31.84 16.45 -23.92
CA THR A 292 -32.07 16.91 -25.29
C THR A 292 -32.37 15.71 -26.21
N THR A 293 -33.67 15.57 -26.49
CA THR A 293 -34.29 15.07 -27.73
C THR A 293 -34.20 13.58 -28.10
N ALA A 294 -35.39 13.01 -28.16
CA ALA A 294 -35.80 11.80 -28.86
C ALA A 294 -35.07 11.52 -30.18
N GLY A 295 -34.77 10.24 -30.43
CA GLY A 295 -34.52 9.73 -31.78
C GLY A 295 -33.29 8.85 -31.91
N ARG A 296 -33.33 7.61 -31.38
CA ARG A 296 -32.55 6.53 -31.98
C ARG A 296 -33.41 5.28 -32.09
N LYS A 297 -33.80 4.99 -33.34
CA LYS A 297 -34.56 3.84 -33.81
C LYS A 297 -34.00 2.54 -33.21
N ARG A 298 -34.85 1.80 -32.50
CA ARG A 298 -34.69 0.35 -32.34
C ARG A 298 -34.74 -0.25 -33.75
N LYS A 299 -33.64 -0.84 -34.21
CA LYS A 299 -33.71 -1.85 -35.27
C LYS A 299 -34.24 -3.12 -34.61
N ASN A 300 -35.44 -3.51 -34.99
CA ASN A 300 -35.95 -4.85 -34.82
C ASN A 300 -34.94 -5.83 -35.43
N ILE A 301 -34.55 -6.82 -34.64
CA ILE A 301 -34.10 -8.10 -35.17
C ILE A 301 -35.32 -8.99 -35.03
N GLU A 302 -36.05 -9.12 -36.13
CA GLU A 302 -37.00 -10.21 -36.33
C GLU A 302 -36.22 -11.47 -36.67
N SER A 303 -36.74 -12.55 -36.11
CA SER A 303 -36.52 -13.95 -36.39
C SER A 303 -36.47 -14.30 -37.88
N GLU A 304 -35.44 -15.04 -38.28
CA GLU A 304 -35.49 -16.31 -39.02
C GLU A 304 -34.19 -17.09 -38.76
#